data_AF-A0A9P0KIP5-F1
#
_entry.id   AF-A0A9P0KIP5-F1
#
_cell.length_a   1.000
_cell.length_b   1.000
_cell.length_c   1.000
_cell.angle_alpha   90.00
_cell.angle_beta   90.00
_cell.angle_gamma   90.00
#
_symmetry.space_group_name_H-M   'P 1'
#
loop_
_entity.id
_entity.type
_entity.pdbx_description
1 polymer ?
#
loop_
_entity_poly.entity_id
_entity_poly.type
_entity_poly.pdbx_seq_one_letter_code
_entity_poly.pdbx_strand_id
1 'polypeptide(L)'
;MKKTHNLEQYVQWFNRLSYFVATQVCKYQKKKMRVRVVEYWIEVGRECFNIGNFNSLMAIIAGLNMSPIARLKKTWSKIHSGKFAILEHQMDPSSNFSSYRSTLKAAMWRSAGATDQRQRIVIPFFSLLVKDLYFLNQGCSNRLPNGHINFEKFWQLAKQVTEFMAWKQVTCPFEKDPKIISLLQHGPILNENALALASFECEPPDNNQEKERCKTLKADSASN
;
A
#
# COMPACT_ATOMS: atom_id res chain seq x y z
N MET A 1 8.69 -6.03 -26.57
CA MET A 1 8.61 -6.22 -25.10
C MET A 1 7.23 -6.77 -24.76
N LYS A 2 7.15 -7.86 -23.98
CA LYS A 2 5.86 -8.34 -23.48
C LYS A 2 5.29 -7.28 -22.54
N LYS A 3 4.14 -6.70 -22.89
CA LYS A 3 3.47 -5.66 -22.08
C LYS A 3 2.86 -6.31 -20.85
N THR A 4 3.24 -5.84 -19.66
CA THR A 4 2.72 -6.32 -18.37
C THR A 4 1.62 -5.41 -17.86
N HIS A 5 0.65 -5.09 -18.71
CA HIS A 5 -0.35 -4.04 -18.45
C HIS A 5 -1.07 -4.22 -17.11
N ASN A 6 -1.48 -5.44 -16.76
CA ASN A 6 -2.16 -5.70 -15.49
C ASN A 6 -1.25 -5.48 -14.27
N LEU A 7 0.06 -5.75 -14.38
CA LEU A 7 1.01 -5.49 -13.28
C LEU A 7 1.22 -3.98 -13.14
N GLU A 8 1.32 -3.26 -14.26
CA GLU A 8 1.42 -1.81 -14.28
C GLU A 8 0.19 -1.16 -13.65
N GLN A 9 -1.02 -1.67 -13.93
CA GLN A 9 -2.26 -1.21 -13.29
C GLN A 9 -2.24 -1.41 -11.76
N TYR A 10 -1.69 -2.52 -11.27
CA TYR A 10 -1.54 -2.75 -9.82
C TYR A 10 -0.61 -1.72 -9.17
N VAL A 11 0.51 -1.41 -9.82
CA VAL A 11 1.46 -0.39 -9.35
C VAL A 11 0.83 1.01 -9.39
N GLN A 12 0.13 1.33 -10.49
CA GLN A 12 -0.58 2.60 -10.63
C GLN A 12 -1.65 2.76 -9.55
N TRP A 13 -2.45 1.72 -9.28
CA TRP A 13 -3.45 1.74 -8.21
C TRP A 13 -2.81 1.92 -6.83
N PHE A 14 -1.73 1.18 -6.53
CA PHE A 14 -1.00 1.32 -5.27
C PHE A 14 -0.52 2.76 -5.06
N ASN A 15 0.18 3.33 -6.05
CA ASN A 15 0.68 4.70 -5.97
C ASN A 15 -0.47 5.69 -5.85
N ARG A 16 -1.51 5.53 -6.66
CA ARG A 16 -2.69 6.38 -6.63
C ARG A 16 -3.32 6.40 -5.24
N LEU A 17 -3.54 5.24 -4.62
CA LEU A 17 -4.12 5.16 -3.29
C LEU A 17 -3.21 5.83 -2.24
N SER A 18 -1.90 5.57 -2.28
CA SER A 18 -0.93 6.19 -1.36
C SER A 18 -0.96 7.73 -1.43
N TYR A 19 -0.88 8.29 -2.64
CA TYR A 19 -0.94 9.74 -2.82
C TYR A 19 -2.34 10.32 -2.55
N PHE A 20 -3.42 9.55 -2.80
CA PHE A 20 -4.78 9.96 -2.45
C PHE A 20 -4.94 10.11 -0.93
N VAL A 21 -4.47 9.12 -0.15
CA VAL A 21 -4.46 9.17 1.32
C VAL A 21 -3.74 10.42 1.81
N ALA A 22 -2.52 10.66 1.32
CA ALA A 22 -1.74 11.84 1.70
C ALA A 22 -2.44 13.15 1.30
N THR A 23 -3.01 13.20 0.10
CA THR A 23 -3.78 14.34 -0.40
C THR A 23 -4.99 14.64 0.50
N GLN A 24 -5.74 13.62 0.92
CA GLN A 24 -6.88 13.80 1.82
C GLN A 24 -6.46 14.39 3.16
N VAL A 25 -5.29 14.04 3.68
CA VAL A 25 -4.76 14.62 4.92
C VAL A 25 -4.39 16.09 4.73
N CYS A 26 -3.59 16.42 3.70
CA CYS A 26 -3.10 17.78 3.45
C CYS A 26 -4.18 18.75 2.93
N LYS A 27 -5.31 18.25 2.43
CA LYS A 27 -6.43 19.11 1.96
C LYS A 27 -7.02 19.98 3.07
N TYR A 28 -6.86 19.61 4.35
CA TYR A 28 -7.48 20.32 5.47
C TYR A 28 -6.48 21.20 6.24
N GLN A 29 -6.65 22.51 6.17
CA GLN A 29 -5.82 23.46 6.94
C GLN A 29 -6.08 23.40 8.45
N LYS A 30 -7.30 23.04 8.88
CA LYS A 30 -7.64 22.93 10.31
C LYS A 30 -7.09 21.62 10.89
N LYS A 31 -6.17 21.72 11.87
CA LYS A 31 -5.57 20.57 12.58
C LYS A 31 -6.59 19.52 13.05
N LYS A 32 -7.73 19.96 13.64
CA LYS A 32 -8.79 19.05 14.12
C LYS A 32 -9.35 18.17 12.99
N MET A 33 -9.47 18.70 11.77
CA MET A 33 -9.94 17.92 10.62
C MET A 33 -8.87 16.96 10.12
N ARG A 34 -7.60 17.36 10.08
CA ARG A 34 -6.49 16.47 9.73
C ARG A 34 -6.39 15.26 10.65
N VAL A 35 -6.49 15.48 11.97
CA VAL A 35 -6.49 14.39 12.97
C VAL A 35 -7.57 13.35 12.62
N ARG A 36 -8.80 13.80 12.38
CA ARG A 36 -9.91 12.91 12.01
C ARG A 36 -9.65 12.13 10.73
N VAL A 37 -9.04 12.75 9.73
CA VAL A 37 -8.75 12.10 8.44
C VAL A 37 -7.64 11.06 8.59
N VAL A 38 -6.59 11.36 9.37
CA VAL A 38 -5.54 10.36 9.64
C VAL A 38 -6.10 9.19 10.43
N GLU A 39 -6.89 9.44 11.49
CA GLU A 39 -7.55 8.38 12.26
C GLU A 39 -8.48 7.53 11.40
N TYR A 40 -9.23 8.17 10.49
CA TYR A 40 -10.08 7.47 9.53
C TYR A 40 -9.25 6.53 8.63
N TRP A 41 -8.12 7.00 8.08
CA TRP A 41 -7.29 6.13 7.24
C TRP A 41 -6.59 5.01 8.00
N ILE A 42 -6.20 5.23 9.27
CA ILE A 42 -5.72 4.16 10.15
C ILE A 42 -6.80 3.10 10.33
N GLU A 43 -8.05 3.53 10.53
CA GLU A 43 -9.19 2.63 10.67
C GLU A 43 -9.48 1.85 9.37
N VAL A 44 -9.46 2.52 8.21
CA VAL A 44 -9.56 1.85 6.91
C VAL A 44 -8.42 0.86 6.69
N GLY A 45 -7.20 1.18 7.12
CA GLY A 45 -6.06 0.26 7.12
C GLY A 45 -6.32 -0.97 7.98
N ARG A 46 -6.86 -0.79 9.18
CA ARG A 46 -7.27 -1.90 10.07
C ARG A 46 -8.31 -2.80 9.42
N GLU A 47 -9.32 -2.23 8.77
CA GLU A 47 -10.31 -3.02 8.04
C GLU A 47 -9.70 -3.74 6.83
N CYS A 48 -8.76 -3.11 6.11
CA CYS A 48 -7.98 -3.79 5.06
C CYS A 48 -7.23 -5.00 5.63
N PHE A 49 -6.60 -4.87 6.80
CA PHE A 49 -5.94 -5.98 7.50
C PHE A 49 -6.93 -7.10 7.84
N ASN A 50 -8.05 -6.77 8.48
CA ASN A 50 -9.07 -7.74 8.93
C ASN A 50 -9.66 -8.54 7.77
N ILE A 51 -9.92 -7.87 6.64
CA ILE A 51 -10.49 -8.49 5.44
C ILE A 51 -9.45 -9.36 4.73
N GLY A 52 -8.15 -9.04 4.84
CA GLY A 52 -7.06 -9.70 4.10
C GLY A 52 -6.63 -8.94 2.84
N ASN A 53 -6.92 -7.63 2.76
CA ASN A 53 -6.49 -6.75 1.68
C ASN A 53 -5.16 -6.06 2.02
N PHE A 54 -4.07 -6.82 1.97
CA PHE A 54 -2.74 -6.36 2.35
C PHE A 54 -2.14 -5.36 1.35
N ASN A 55 -2.53 -5.43 0.08
CA ASN A 55 -2.07 -4.46 -0.91
C ASN A 55 -2.53 -3.03 -0.57
N SER A 56 -3.81 -2.87 -0.21
CA SER A 56 -4.37 -1.56 0.12
C SER A 56 -3.92 -1.09 1.50
N LEU A 57 -3.78 -2.01 2.46
CA LEU A 57 -3.14 -1.72 3.74
C LEU A 57 -1.75 -1.11 3.54
N MET A 58 -0.90 -1.75 2.72
CA MET A 58 0.46 -1.25 2.46
C MET A 58 0.45 0.11 1.76
N ALA A 59 -0.49 0.36 0.84
CA ALA A 59 -0.63 1.66 0.18
C ALA A 59 -1.05 2.76 1.18
N ILE A 60 -1.96 2.46 2.11
CA ILE A 60 -2.38 3.40 3.16
C ILE A 60 -1.21 3.71 4.10
N ILE A 61 -0.47 2.70 4.55
CA ILE A 61 0.74 2.88 5.37
C ILE A 61 1.76 3.75 4.60
N ALA A 62 2.01 3.43 3.33
CA ALA A 62 2.93 4.21 2.50
C ALA A 62 2.50 5.68 2.37
N GLY A 63 1.21 5.94 2.16
CA GLY A 63 0.65 7.29 2.09
C GLY A 63 0.80 8.08 3.40
N LEU A 64 0.54 7.45 4.56
CA LEU A 64 0.68 8.08 5.86
C LEU A 64 2.15 8.29 6.28
N ASN A 65 3.06 7.45 5.78
CA ASN A 65 4.51 7.56 5.99
C ASN A 65 5.23 8.46 5.00
N MET A 66 4.53 9.02 4.00
CA MET A 66 5.12 10.01 3.10
C MET A 66 5.66 11.21 3.90
N SER A 67 6.82 11.72 3.49
CA SER A 67 7.50 12.83 4.17
C SER A 67 6.58 14.03 4.48
N PRO A 68 5.72 14.51 3.55
CA PRO A 68 4.77 15.59 3.84
C PRO A 68 3.76 15.29 4.97
N ILE A 69 3.43 14.02 5.21
CA ILE A 69 2.49 13.62 6.26
C ILE A 69 3.24 13.35 7.57
N ALA A 70 4.35 12.61 7.51
CA ALA A 70 5.16 12.25 8.67
C ALA A 70 5.73 13.46 9.42
N ARG A 71 5.89 14.61 8.74
CA ARG A 71 6.36 15.86 9.34
C ARG A 71 5.31 16.65 10.13
N LEU A 72 4.02 16.32 10.01
CA LEU A 72 2.92 17.05 10.67
C LEU A 72 2.85 16.75 12.18
N LYS A 73 3.92 17.06 12.93
CA LYS A 73 4.10 16.64 14.33
C LYS A 73 2.97 17.13 15.25
N LYS A 74 2.39 18.29 14.98
CA LYS A 74 1.27 18.83 15.79
C LYS A 74 -0.02 18.05 15.53
N THR A 75 -0.21 17.52 14.33
CA THR A 75 -1.32 16.61 14.00
C THR A 75 -1.10 15.25 14.66
N TRP A 76 0.09 14.66 14.50
CA TRP A 76 0.44 13.36 15.08
C TRP A 76 0.39 13.31 16.61
N SER A 77 0.72 14.41 17.30
CA SER A 77 0.63 14.47 18.77
C SER A 77 -0.78 14.36 19.34
N LYS A 78 -1.82 14.43 18.48
CA LYS A 78 -3.22 14.25 18.87
C LYS A 78 -3.81 12.90 18.46
N ILE A 79 -3.02 12.05 17.81
CA ILE A 79 -3.45 10.74 17.33
C ILE A 79 -2.88 9.67 18.25
N HIS A 80 -3.68 8.66 18.58
CA HIS A 80 -3.17 7.48 19.29
C HIS A 80 -2.33 6.61 18.35
N SER A 81 -1.03 6.88 18.30
CA SER A 81 -0.08 6.27 17.36
C SER A 81 0.07 4.75 17.49
N GLY A 82 -0.33 4.15 18.63
CA GLY A 82 -0.24 2.71 18.85
C GLY A 82 -1.00 1.88 17.81
N LYS A 83 -2.19 2.34 17.36
CA LYS A 83 -2.95 1.64 16.32
C LYS A 83 -2.22 1.61 14.98
N PHE A 84 -1.58 2.72 14.61
CA PHE A 84 -0.82 2.81 13.37
C PHE A 84 0.45 1.98 13.43
N ALA A 85 1.20 2.05 14.53
CA ALA A 85 2.42 1.27 14.74
C ALA A 85 2.18 -0.25 14.66
N ILE A 86 1.03 -0.73 15.13
CA ILE A 86 0.62 -2.14 14.96
C ILE A 86 0.52 -2.50 13.48
N LEU A 87 -0.15 -1.66 12.66
CA LEU A 87 -0.30 -1.90 11.23
C LEU A 87 1.06 -1.86 10.51
N GLU A 88 1.95 -0.94 10.89
CA GLU A 88 3.31 -0.88 10.37
C GLU A 88 4.08 -2.16 10.68
N HIS A 89 4.03 -2.63 11.92
CA HIS A 89 4.67 -3.89 12.33
C HIS A 89 4.15 -5.10 11.54
N GLN A 90 2.86 -5.14 11.21
CA GLN A 90 2.29 -6.22 10.38
C GLN A 90 2.82 -6.23 8.95
N MET A 91 3.28 -5.08 8.44
CA MET A 91 3.79 -4.92 7.07
C MET A 91 5.30 -4.62 7.02
N ASP A 92 5.99 -4.83 8.14
CA ASP A 92 7.40 -4.47 8.30
C ASP A 92 8.29 -5.23 7.31
N PRO A 93 9.22 -4.55 6.59
CA PRO A 93 10.07 -5.18 5.59
C PRO A 93 11.22 -6.02 6.16
N SER A 94 11.51 -5.92 7.46
CA SER A 94 12.62 -6.62 8.11
C SER A 94 12.46 -8.13 8.02
N SER A 95 13.60 -8.84 8.06
CA SER A 95 13.64 -10.30 7.96
C SER A 95 12.85 -10.84 6.75
N ASN A 96 12.90 -10.11 5.63
CA ASN A 96 12.16 -10.40 4.40
C ASN A 96 10.64 -10.50 4.63
N PHE A 97 10.07 -9.52 5.32
CA PHE A 97 8.64 -9.43 5.60
C PHE A 97 8.09 -10.61 6.42
N SER A 98 8.84 -11.08 7.42
CA SER A 98 8.46 -12.27 8.22
C SER A 98 7.10 -12.12 8.92
N SER A 99 6.83 -10.93 9.48
CA SER A 99 5.55 -10.56 10.10
C SER A 99 4.40 -10.66 9.10
N TYR A 100 4.50 -9.95 7.97
CA TYR A 100 3.52 -10.02 6.88
C TYR A 100 3.30 -11.44 6.36
N ARG A 101 4.37 -12.24 6.18
CA ARG A 101 4.24 -13.62 5.68
C ARG A 101 3.44 -14.50 6.64
N SER A 102 3.61 -14.29 7.95
CA SER A 102 2.83 -15.00 8.98
C SER A 102 1.36 -14.60 8.92
N THR A 103 1.08 -13.31 8.76
CA THR A 103 -0.27 -12.76 8.61
C THR A 103 -0.95 -13.21 7.31
N LEU A 104 -0.23 -13.21 6.18
CA LEU A 104 -0.72 -13.74 4.91
C LEU A 104 -1.09 -15.21 5.04
N LYS A 105 -0.21 -16.02 5.67
CA LYS A 105 -0.49 -17.43 5.95
C LYS A 105 -1.76 -17.58 6.77
N ALA A 106 -1.94 -16.83 7.85
CA ALA A 106 -3.17 -16.84 8.65
C ALA A 106 -4.42 -16.48 7.81
N ALA A 107 -4.32 -15.48 6.93
CA ALA A 107 -5.41 -15.13 6.02
C ALA A 107 -5.73 -16.23 5.00
N MET A 108 -4.72 -16.96 4.50
CA MET A 108 -4.92 -18.12 3.63
C MET A 108 -5.66 -19.24 4.36
N TRP A 109 -5.29 -19.56 5.60
CA TRP A 109 -6.00 -20.55 6.41
C TRP A 109 -7.45 -20.15 6.67
N ARG A 110 -7.69 -18.89 7.02
CA ARG A 110 -9.03 -18.32 7.18
C ARG A 110 -9.84 -18.48 5.89
N SER A 111 -9.27 -18.16 4.74
CA SER A 111 -9.95 -18.24 3.44
C SER A 111 -10.31 -19.69 3.07
N ALA A 112 -9.41 -20.64 3.29
CA ALA A 112 -9.62 -22.06 2.95
C ALA A 112 -10.76 -22.70 3.77
N GLY A 113 -10.91 -22.32 5.04
CA GLY A 113 -11.96 -22.84 5.93
C GLY A 113 -13.25 -22.03 5.95
N ALA A 114 -13.34 -20.93 5.19
CA ALA A 114 -14.42 -19.97 5.32
C ALA A 114 -15.75 -20.43 4.68
N THR A 115 -16.81 -20.41 5.49
CA THR A 115 -18.20 -20.49 5.02
C THR A 115 -18.73 -19.12 4.58
N ASP A 116 -18.36 -18.06 5.29
CA ASP A 116 -18.66 -16.66 4.93
C ASP A 116 -17.76 -16.17 3.78
N GLN A 117 -18.37 -15.66 2.71
CA GLN A 117 -17.65 -15.11 1.56
C GLN A 117 -16.71 -13.95 1.94
N ARG A 118 -17.04 -13.15 2.96
CA ARG A 118 -16.19 -12.04 3.43
C ARG A 118 -14.84 -12.51 3.96
N GLN A 119 -14.80 -13.73 4.52
CA GLN A 119 -13.59 -14.31 5.08
C GLN A 119 -12.70 -14.98 4.02
N ARG A 120 -13.20 -15.15 2.79
CA ARG A 120 -12.45 -15.74 1.67
C ARG A 120 -11.47 -14.77 1.00
N ILE A 121 -11.59 -13.48 1.27
CA ILE A 121 -10.79 -12.45 0.59
C ILE A 121 -9.33 -12.53 1.03
N VAL A 122 -8.44 -12.62 0.04
CA VAL A 122 -6.99 -12.51 0.19
C VAL A 122 -6.46 -11.69 -0.99
N ILE A 123 -5.97 -10.49 -0.71
CA ILE A 123 -5.29 -9.64 -1.70
C ILE A 123 -3.86 -9.43 -1.17
N PRO A 124 -2.86 -10.16 -1.71
CA PRO A 124 -1.50 -10.09 -1.21
C PRO A 124 -0.87 -8.73 -1.52
N PHE A 125 0.14 -8.34 -0.76
CA PHE A 125 1.03 -7.25 -1.16
C PHE A 125 1.76 -7.63 -2.45
N PHE A 126 1.30 -7.06 -3.55
CA PHE A 126 1.59 -7.59 -4.88
C PHE A 126 3.05 -7.42 -5.28
N SER A 127 3.69 -6.33 -4.85
CA SER A 127 5.12 -6.11 -5.10
C SER A 127 6.01 -7.19 -4.49
N LEU A 128 5.66 -7.69 -3.30
CA LEU A 128 6.41 -8.79 -2.66
C LEU A 128 6.13 -10.14 -3.35
N LEU A 129 4.88 -10.40 -3.74
CA LEU A 129 4.54 -11.60 -4.51
C LEU A 129 5.34 -11.67 -5.83
N VAL A 130 5.39 -10.56 -6.59
CA VAL A 130 6.17 -10.48 -7.83
C VAL A 130 7.67 -10.62 -7.56
N LYS A 131 8.17 -10.01 -6.48
CA LYS A 131 9.58 -10.14 -6.05
C LYS A 131 9.93 -11.61 -5.76
N ASP A 132 9.08 -12.33 -5.03
CA ASP A 132 9.29 -13.74 -4.71
C ASP A 132 9.29 -14.63 -5.96
N LEU A 133 8.34 -14.43 -6.88
CA LEU A 133 8.29 -15.14 -8.17
C LEU A 133 9.53 -14.86 -9.02
N TYR A 134 10.00 -13.61 -9.04
CA TYR A 134 11.22 -13.22 -9.75
C TYR A 134 12.43 -13.96 -9.20
N PHE A 135 12.65 -13.95 -7.88
CA PHE A 135 13.80 -14.60 -7.27
C PHE A 135 13.74 -16.12 -7.39
N LEU A 136 12.56 -16.73 -7.28
CA LEU A 136 12.40 -18.17 -7.54
C LEU A 136 12.75 -18.51 -9.00
N ASN A 137 12.35 -17.66 -9.95
CA ASN A 137 12.67 -17.88 -11.34
C ASN A 137 14.16 -17.66 -11.65
N GLN A 138 14.83 -16.71 -11.01
CA GLN A 138 16.25 -16.45 -11.24
C GLN A 138 17.16 -17.43 -10.49
N GLY A 139 16.73 -17.91 -9.32
CA GLY A 139 17.55 -18.74 -8.44
C GLY A 139 17.74 -20.19 -8.89
N CYS A 140 17.04 -20.65 -9.93
CA CYS A 140 17.13 -22.03 -10.41
C CYS A 140 17.22 -22.10 -11.95
N SER A 141 18.07 -22.99 -12.48
CA SER A 141 18.16 -23.25 -13.92
C SER A 141 16.87 -23.87 -14.47
N ASN A 142 16.47 -23.47 -15.68
CA ASN A 142 15.31 -24.07 -16.38
C ASN A 142 15.54 -25.53 -16.77
N ARG A 143 16.79 -25.92 -16.95
CA ARG A 143 17.22 -27.28 -17.27
C ARG A 143 18.25 -27.76 -16.26
N LEU A 144 18.21 -29.06 -15.99
CA LEU A 144 19.22 -29.76 -15.21
C LEU A 144 20.50 -29.94 -16.03
N PRO A 145 21.64 -30.30 -15.42
CA PRO A 145 22.91 -30.50 -16.14
C PRO A 145 22.85 -31.55 -17.26
N ASN A 146 21.93 -32.52 -17.16
CA ASN A 146 21.66 -33.53 -18.18
C ASN A 146 20.76 -33.04 -19.33
N GLY A 147 20.41 -31.75 -19.36
CA GLY A 147 19.55 -31.15 -20.38
C GLY A 147 18.05 -31.33 -20.17
N HIS A 148 17.61 -32.14 -19.19
CA HIS A 148 16.19 -32.32 -18.88
C HIS A 148 15.57 -31.06 -18.28
N ILE A 149 14.25 -30.92 -18.39
CA ILE A 149 13.50 -29.82 -17.77
C ILE A 149 13.58 -29.95 -16.25
N ASN A 150 13.87 -28.85 -15.57
CA ASN A 150 13.85 -28.80 -14.11
C ASN A 150 12.40 -28.68 -13.59
N PHE A 151 11.70 -29.80 -13.49
CA PHE A 151 10.31 -29.84 -13.03
C PHE A 151 10.12 -29.29 -11.63
N GLU A 152 11.10 -29.42 -10.73
CA GLU A 152 11.03 -28.90 -9.36
C GLU A 152 10.85 -27.37 -9.36
N LYS A 153 11.67 -26.65 -10.15
CA LYS A 153 11.53 -25.20 -10.32
C LYS A 153 10.14 -24.81 -10.81
N PHE A 154 9.67 -25.48 -11.87
CA PHE A 154 8.38 -25.17 -12.47
C PHE A 154 7.21 -25.52 -11.54
N TRP A 155 7.33 -26.58 -10.74
CA TRP A 155 6.35 -26.94 -9.74
C TRP A 155 6.26 -25.89 -8.62
N GLN A 156 7.40 -25.39 -8.11
CA GLN A 156 7.41 -24.32 -7.11
C GLN A 156 6.78 -23.02 -7.65
N LEU A 157 7.08 -22.65 -8.90
CA LEU A 157 6.46 -21.49 -9.56
C LEU A 157 4.95 -21.71 -9.74
N ALA A 158 4.55 -22.88 -10.23
CA ALA A 158 3.16 -23.24 -10.45
C ALA A 158 2.36 -23.19 -9.14
N LYS A 159 2.95 -23.65 -8.03
CA LYS A 159 2.31 -23.58 -6.71
C LYS A 159 1.94 -22.15 -6.32
N GLN A 160 2.88 -21.20 -6.40
CA GLN A 160 2.61 -19.81 -6.05
C GLN A 160 1.56 -19.16 -6.97
N VAL A 161 1.64 -19.43 -8.28
CA VAL A 161 0.68 -18.90 -9.26
C VAL A 161 -0.71 -19.50 -9.03
N THR A 162 -0.80 -20.79 -8.71
CA THR A 162 -2.08 -21.48 -8.47
C THR A 162 -2.78 -20.92 -7.23
N GLU A 163 -2.04 -20.67 -6.15
CA GLU A 163 -2.58 -20.02 -4.95
C GLU A 163 -3.16 -18.64 -5.28
N PHE A 164 -2.41 -17.80 -6.02
CA PHE A 164 -2.90 -16.50 -6.45
C PHE A 164 -4.15 -16.59 -7.34
N MET A 165 -4.17 -17.55 -8.27
CA MET A 165 -5.32 -17.76 -9.15
C MET A 165 -6.58 -18.16 -8.37
N ALA A 166 -6.44 -18.95 -7.29
CA ALA A 166 -7.56 -19.27 -6.41
C ALA A 166 -8.11 -18.00 -5.72
N TRP A 167 -7.25 -17.13 -5.20
CA TRP A 167 -7.70 -15.88 -4.57
C TRP A 167 -8.40 -14.94 -5.55
N LYS A 168 -7.92 -14.88 -6.80
CA LYS A 168 -8.51 -14.06 -7.86
C LYS A 168 -9.94 -14.50 -8.23
N GLN A 169 -10.29 -15.77 -8.05
CA GLN A 169 -11.62 -16.30 -8.37
C GLN A 169 -12.68 -15.95 -7.31
N VAL A 170 -12.27 -15.45 -6.14
CA VAL A 170 -13.20 -15.06 -5.09
C VAL A 170 -14.00 -13.83 -5.52
N THR A 171 -15.33 -13.95 -5.51
CA THR A 171 -16.22 -12.82 -5.78
C THR A 171 -16.18 -11.84 -4.61
N CYS A 172 -16.06 -10.54 -4.91
CA CYS A 172 -16.08 -9.49 -3.88
C CYS A 172 -17.46 -9.44 -3.22
N PRO A 173 -17.58 -9.70 -1.90
CA PRO A 173 -18.86 -9.76 -1.19
C PRO A 173 -19.31 -8.40 -0.65
N PHE A 174 -18.55 -7.33 -0.93
CA PHE A 174 -18.85 -5.99 -0.45
C PHE A 174 -19.67 -5.24 -1.51
N GLU A 175 -20.68 -4.51 -1.04
CA GLU A 175 -21.50 -3.65 -1.89
C GLU A 175 -20.64 -2.57 -2.56
N LYS A 176 -20.95 -2.31 -3.82
CA LYS A 176 -20.27 -1.27 -4.60
C LYS A 176 -21.02 0.04 -4.43
N ASP A 177 -20.36 1.02 -3.83
CA ASP A 177 -20.82 2.41 -3.88
C ASP A 177 -20.14 3.13 -5.06
N PRO A 178 -20.88 3.50 -6.12
CA PRO A 178 -20.32 4.16 -7.30
C PRO A 178 -19.64 5.50 -6.99
N LYS A 179 -20.14 6.24 -5.99
CA LYS A 179 -19.58 7.55 -5.61
C LYS A 179 -18.22 7.37 -4.94
N ILE A 180 -18.10 6.40 -4.03
CA ILE A 180 -16.82 6.09 -3.37
C ILE A 180 -15.82 5.53 -4.37
N ILE A 181 -16.25 4.63 -5.26
CA ILE A 181 -15.40 4.10 -6.32
C ILE A 181 -14.89 5.24 -7.21
N SER A 182 -15.78 6.13 -7.66
CA SER A 182 -15.41 7.28 -8.48
C SER A 182 -14.47 8.24 -7.75
N LEU A 183 -14.70 8.49 -6.45
CA LEU A 183 -13.82 9.32 -5.64
C LEU A 183 -12.42 8.72 -5.55
N LEU A 184 -12.29 7.41 -5.30
CA LEU A 184 -10.99 6.75 -5.21
C LEU A 184 -10.28 6.72 -6.58
N GLN A 185 -11.01 6.48 -7.67
CA GLN A 185 -10.44 6.34 -9.02
C GLN A 185 -10.14 7.66 -9.72
N HIS A 186 -10.90 8.73 -9.44
CA HIS A 186 -10.81 9.98 -10.19
C HIS A 186 -10.67 11.22 -9.30
N GLY A 187 -10.76 11.06 -7.98
CA GLY A 187 -10.53 12.16 -7.04
C GLY A 187 -9.16 12.81 -7.24
N PRO A 188 -9.05 14.13 -6.96
CA PRO A 188 -7.82 14.87 -7.16
C PRO A 188 -6.72 14.33 -6.25
N ILE A 189 -5.51 14.26 -6.80
CA ILE A 189 -4.30 13.82 -6.11
C ILE A 189 -3.23 14.85 -6.35
N LEU A 190 -2.58 15.29 -5.27
CA LEU A 190 -1.43 16.17 -5.34
C LEU A 190 -0.20 15.36 -5.76
N ASN A 191 0.60 15.92 -6.66
CA ASN A 191 1.95 15.42 -6.92
C ASN A 191 2.86 15.70 -5.71
N GLU A 192 4.09 15.18 -5.75
CA GLU A 192 5.02 15.28 -4.63
C GLU A 192 5.28 16.73 -4.16
N ASN A 193 5.53 17.64 -5.11
CA ASN A 193 5.81 19.05 -4.79
C ASN A 193 4.59 19.77 -4.22
N ALA A 194 3.41 19.58 -4.83
CA ALA A 194 2.17 20.17 -4.35
C ALA A 194 1.77 19.63 -2.97
N LEU A 195 2.01 18.34 -2.73
CA LEU A 195 1.77 17.71 -1.42
C LEU A 195 2.72 18.28 -0.35
N ALA A 196 4.00 18.48 -0.69
CA ALA A 196 4.97 19.10 0.20
C ALA A 196 4.61 20.55 0.54
N LEU A 197 4.21 21.35 -0.45
CA LEU A 197 3.72 22.72 -0.24
C LEU A 197 2.47 22.75 0.64
N ALA A 198 1.45 21.95 0.33
CA ALA A 198 0.23 21.85 1.13
C ALA A 198 0.50 21.41 2.59
N SER A 199 1.50 20.54 2.79
CA SER A 199 1.97 20.17 4.12
C SER A 199 2.56 21.36 4.89
N PHE A 200 3.37 22.21 4.24
CA PHE A 200 3.93 23.41 4.87
C PHE A 200 2.86 24.48 5.16
N GLU A 201 1.78 24.53 4.36
CA GLU A 201 0.60 25.35 4.67
C GLU A 201 -0.18 24.79 5.87
N CYS A 202 -0.24 23.47 6.01
CA CYS A 202 -0.90 22.81 7.14
C CYS A 202 -0.15 23.02 8.47
N GLU A 203 1.17 22.88 8.45
CA GLU A 203 2.08 23.11 9.57
C GLU A 203 3.37 23.75 9.05
N PRO A 204 3.68 25.02 9.43
CA PRO A 204 4.87 25.72 8.95
C PRO A 204 6.18 24.96 9.20
N PRO A 205 7.27 25.30 8.48
CA PRO A 205 8.60 24.73 8.71
C PRO A 205 9.07 24.87 10.15
N ASP A 206 9.50 23.76 10.76
CA ASP A 206 9.92 23.74 12.17
C ASP A 206 11.46 23.84 12.33
N ASN A 207 12.25 23.69 11.25
CA ASN A 207 13.71 23.80 11.27
C ASN A 207 14.27 24.48 9.99
N ASN A 208 15.59 24.75 9.96
CA ASN A 208 16.22 25.45 8.83
C ASN A 208 16.16 24.66 7.52
N GLN A 209 16.34 23.34 7.57
CA GLN A 209 16.25 22.47 6.39
C GLN A 209 14.85 22.51 5.75
N GLU A 210 13.80 22.50 6.57
CA GLU A 210 12.42 22.63 6.09
C GLU A 210 12.13 24.03 5.53
N LYS A 211 12.70 25.09 6.14
CA LYS A 211 12.57 26.46 5.62
C LYS A 211 13.20 26.58 4.23
N GLU A 212 14.39 26.03 4.04
CA GLU A 212 15.07 26.00 2.75
C GLU A 212 14.26 25.23 1.72
N ARG A 213 13.83 23.99 2.05
CA ARG A 213 13.00 23.18 1.17
C ARG A 213 11.69 23.89 0.77
N CYS A 214 11.03 24.54 1.71
CA CYS A 214 9.80 25.31 1.45
C CYS A 214 10.06 26.50 0.53
N LYS A 215 11.20 27.20 0.68
CA LYS A 215 11.60 28.30 -0.23
C LYS A 215 11.86 27.79 -1.64
N THR A 216 12.63 26.70 -1.79
CA THR A 216 12.92 26.09 -3.11
C THR A 216 11.63 25.69 -3.81
N LEU A 217 10.74 24.96 -3.13
CA LEU A 217 9.47 24.52 -3.71
C LEU A 217 8.58 25.69 -4.16
N LYS A 218 8.57 26.81 -3.41
CA LYS A 218 7.82 28.02 -3.80
C LYS A 218 8.43 28.70 -5.01
N ALA A 219 9.76 28.79 -5.09
CA ALA A 219 10.46 29.35 -6.24
C ALA A 219 10.19 28.52 -7.52
N ASP A 220 10.25 27.19 -7.41
CA ASP A 220 9.95 26.28 -8.52
C ASP A 220 8.49 26.39 -8.98
N SER A 221 7.55 26.60 -8.05
CA SER A 221 6.13 26.79 -8.39
C SER A 221 5.82 28.13 -9.04
N ALA A 222 6.64 29.16 -8.82
CA ALA A 222 6.48 30.48 -9.41
C ALA A 222 7.13 30.61 -10.80
N SER A 223 7.94 29.61 -11.19
CA SER A 223 8.70 29.58 -12.45
C SER A 223 8.01 28.76 -13.56
N ASN A 224 6.84 28.18 -13.27
CA ASN A 224 5.97 27.42 -14.17
C ASN A 224 4.61 28.09 -14.29
#